data_AF-A0A960JPR2-F1
#
_entry.id   AF-A0A960JPR2-F1
#
_cell.length_a   1.000
_cell.length_b   1.000
_cell.length_c   1.000
_cell.angle_alpha   90.00
_cell.angle_beta   90.00
_cell.angle_gamma   90.00
#
_symmetry.space_group_name_H-M   'P 1'
#
loop_
_entity.id
_entity.type
_entity.pdbx_description
1 polymer ?
#
loop_
_entity_poly.entity_id
_entity_poly.type
_entity_poly.pdbx_seq_one_letter_code
_entity_poly.pdbx_strand_id
1 'polypeptide(L)'
;MAEHRTVHSAIEEQMLSPISRVLSDEAKDLTLEGLEEHHLVKVVLAELAKMDPTDERFHPKVTVLIENVRHHVEEEENDLFPLMRETFGRNDMSDLGDALDEARATAPTRPHPAAPDTPPANLVTGLVAGIVDRVRDRLPG
;
A
#
# COMPACT_ATOMS: atom_id res chain seq x y z
N MET A 1 -15.99 -4.36 5.76
CA MET A 1 -14.68 -4.20 6.44
C MET A 1 -13.52 -4.74 5.60
N ALA A 2 -13.58 -5.94 5.02
CA ALA A 2 -12.49 -6.46 4.17
C ALA A 2 -12.31 -5.72 2.82
N GLU A 3 -13.39 -5.25 2.20
CA GLU A 3 -13.33 -4.57 0.89
C GLU A 3 -12.53 -3.27 0.92
N HIS A 4 -12.75 -2.42 1.94
CA HIS A 4 -12.03 -1.15 2.10
C HIS A 4 -10.52 -1.34 2.24
N ARG A 5 -10.10 -2.39 2.99
CA ARG A 5 -8.68 -2.73 3.19
C ARG A 5 -8.03 -3.35 1.96
N THR A 6 -8.82 -3.94 1.07
CA THR A 6 -8.32 -4.51 -0.18
C THR A 6 -8.04 -3.42 -1.21
N VAL A 7 -8.97 -2.46 -1.32
CA VAL A 7 -8.80 -1.32 -2.23
C VAL A 7 -7.61 -0.47 -1.80
N HIS A 8 -7.44 -0.24 -0.50
CA HIS A 8 -6.28 0.45 0.09
C HIS A 8 -4.95 -0.23 -0.29
N SER A 9 -4.74 -1.47 0.17
CA SER A 9 -3.48 -2.18 -0.08
C SER A 9 -3.18 -2.38 -1.57
N ALA A 10 -4.19 -2.63 -2.41
CA ALA A 10 -3.97 -2.78 -3.85
C ALA A 10 -3.48 -1.48 -4.51
N ILE A 11 -3.95 -0.33 -4.06
CA ILE A 11 -3.53 0.97 -4.60
C ILE A 11 -2.13 1.32 -4.10
N GLU A 12 -1.83 1.09 -2.82
CA GLU A 12 -0.48 1.26 -2.28
C GLU A 12 0.53 0.40 -3.02
N GLU A 13 0.25 -0.89 -3.15
CA GLU A 13 1.09 -1.86 -3.86
C GLU A 13 1.34 -1.44 -5.31
N GLN A 14 0.28 -1.07 -6.03
CA GLN A 14 0.37 -0.84 -7.46
C GLN A 14 0.85 0.57 -7.82
N MET A 15 0.55 1.58 -7.00
CA MET A 15 0.81 2.98 -7.35
C MET A 15 1.80 3.66 -6.43
N LEU A 16 1.66 3.50 -5.11
CA LEU A 16 2.56 4.17 -4.16
C LEU A 16 3.91 3.48 -4.08
N SER A 17 3.95 2.15 -4.03
CA SER A 17 5.19 1.38 -3.84
C SER A 17 6.27 1.67 -4.90
N PRO A 18 5.97 1.74 -6.21
CA PRO A 18 6.96 2.12 -7.22
C PRO A 18 7.52 3.53 -7.02
N ILE A 19 6.70 4.44 -6.48
CA ILE A 19 7.03 5.83 -6.27
C ILE A 19 7.89 5.99 -5.01
N SER A 20 7.47 5.41 -3.89
CA SER A 20 8.15 5.55 -2.60
C SER A 20 9.53 4.89 -2.57
N ARG A 21 9.69 3.76 -3.27
CA ARG A 21 10.97 3.02 -3.36
C ARG A 21 12.12 3.79 -4.00
N VAL A 22 11.83 4.88 -4.71
CA VAL A 22 12.86 5.69 -5.40
C VAL A 22 13.12 7.03 -4.73
N LEU A 23 12.44 7.34 -3.61
CA LEU A 23 12.60 8.63 -2.90
C LEU A 23 13.88 8.66 -2.07
N SER A 24 14.11 7.60 -1.29
CA SER A 24 15.28 7.43 -0.42
C SER A 24 15.42 5.95 -0.02
N ASP A 25 16.57 5.58 0.54
CA ASP A 25 16.75 4.23 1.10
C ASP A 25 15.79 3.95 2.26
N GLU A 26 15.54 4.95 3.11
CA GLU A 26 14.58 4.86 4.22
C GLU A 26 13.14 4.64 3.72
N ALA A 27 12.69 5.42 2.73
CA ALA A 27 11.35 5.26 2.15
C ALA A 27 11.21 3.89 1.45
N LYS A 28 12.29 3.39 0.86
CA LYS A 28 12.33 2.06 0.25
C LYS A 28 12.19 0.96 1.30
N ASP A 29 12.89 1.04 2.41
CA ASP A 29 12.81 0.05 3.48
C ASP A 29 11.40 0.02 4.10
N LEU A 30 10.84 1.18 4.46
CA LEU A 30 9.45 1.31 4.94
C LEU A 30 8.44 0.72 3.93
N THR A 31 8.66 0.97 2.64
CA THR A 31 7.79 0.41 1.60
C THR A 31 7.88 -1.11 1.50
N LEU A 32 9.07 -1.67 1.65
CA LEU A 32 9.25 -3.12 1.60
C LEU A 32 8.62 -3.80 2.82
N GLU A 33 8.73 -3.18 4.00
CA GLU A 33 8.05 -3.62 5.21
C GLU A 33 6.53 -3.63 5.04
N GLY A 34 5.94 -2.51 4.59
CA GLY A 34 4.49 -2.41 4.37
C GLY A 34 3.94 -3.46 3.38
N LEU A 35 4.72 -3.87 2.38
CA LEU A 35 4.31 -4.95 1.46
C LEU A 35 4.25 -6.32 2.14
N GLU A 36 5.19 -6.62 3.03
CA GLU A 36 5.17 -7.86 3.81
C GLU A 36 4.03 -7.85 4.84
N GLU A 37 3.74 -6.69 5.44
CA GLU A 37 2.56 -6.52 6.29
C GLU A 37 1.25 -6.74 5.51
N HIS A 38 1.12 -6.17 4.31
CA HIS A 38 -0.01 -6.44 3.43
C HIS A 38 -0.15 -7.92 3.09
N HIS A 39 0.96 -8.60 2.78
CA HIS A 39 0.96 -10.03 2.55
C HIS A 39 0.46 -10.80 3.78
N LEU A 40 0.96 -10.45 4.97
CA LEU A 40 0.55 -11.06 6.23
C LEU A 40 -0.95 -10.85 6.50
N VAL A 41 -1.47 -9.65 6.29
CA VAL A 41 -2.91 -9.34 6.40
C VAL A 41 -3.73 -10.24 5.46
N LYS A 42 -3.32 -10.38 4.19
CA LYS A 42 -4.00 -11.24 3.20
C LYS A 42 -4.00 -12.71 3.65
N VAL A 43 -2.87 -13.21 4.17
CA VAL A 43 -2.74 -14.58 4.68
C VAL A 43 -3.63 -14.80 5.90
N VAL A 44 -3.56 -13.94 6.90
CA VAL A 44 -4.34 -14.08 8.15
C VAL A 44 -5.84 -13.98 7.88
N LEU A 45 -6.27 -13.09 6.99
CA LEU A 45 -7.67 -13.02 6.54
C LEU A 45 -8.12 -14.33 5.86
N ALA A 46 -7.28 -14.91 4.99
CA ALA A 46 -7.58 -16.17 4.32
C ALA A 46 -7.64 -17.36 5.29
N GLU A 47 -6.86 -17.36 6.36
CA GLU A 47 -6.94 -18.34 7.45
C GLU A 47 -8.23 -18.16 8.26
N LEU A 48 -8.53 -16.94 8.71
CA LEU A 48 -9.73 -16.62 9.47
C LEU A 48 -11.01 -16.97 8.70
N ALA A 49 -11.02 -16.78 7.38
CA ALA A 49 -12.16 -17.13 6.52
C ALA A 49 -12.46 -18.64 6.48
N LYS A 50 -11.50 -19.49 6.88
CA LYS A 50 -11.63 -20.96 6.92
C LYS A 50 -11.79 -21.51 8.34
N MET A 51 -11.74 -20.64 9.36
CA MET A 51 -11.75 -21.00 10.77
C MET A 51 -13.16 -20.93 11.35
N ASP A 52 -13.51 -21.83 12.26
CA ASP A 52 -14.73 -21.74 13.05
C ASP A 52 -14.61 -20.53 14.02
N PRO A 53 -15.58 -19.59 14.04
CA PRO A 53 -15.55 -18.46 14.97
C PRO A 53 -15.51 -18.85 16.46
N THR A 54 -15.86 -20.09 16.80
CA THR A 54 -15.83 -20.62 18.18
C THR A 54 -14.49 -21.28 18.54
N ASP A 55 -13.56 -21.42 17.59
CA ASP A 55 -12.21 -21.90 17.84
C ASP A 55 -11.46 -20.97 18.81
N GLU A 56 -10.78 -21.54 19.81
CA GLU A 56 -10.06 -20.77 20.84
C GLU A 56 -9.00 -19.82 20.26
N ARG A 57 -8.50 -20.09 19.05
CA ARG A 57 -7.50 -19.28 18.34
C ARG A 57 -8.10 -18.18 17.48
N PHE A 58 -9.42 -18.17 17.24
CA PHE A 58 -10.07 -17.21 16.36
C PHE A 58 -9.87 -15.77 16.87
N HIS A 59 -10.27 -15.50 18.11
CA HIS A 59 -10.16 -14.16 18.69
C HIS A 59 -8.70 -13.68 18.83
N PRO A 60 -7.75 -14.46 19.36
CA PRO A 60 -6.34 -14.07 19.37
C PRO A 60 -5.80 -13.72 17.98
N LYS A 61 -6.18 -14.47 16.95
CA LYS A 61 -5.75 -14.22 15.56
C LYS A 61 -6.34 -12.92 15.00
N VAL A 62 -7.60 -12.60 15.34
CA VAL A 62 -8.21 -11.30 15.02
C VAL A 62 -7.48 -10.15 15.72
N THR A 63 -7.05 -10.32 16.97
CA THR A 63 -6.27 -9.30 17.68
C THR A 63 -4.95 -9.00 16.96
N VAL A 64 -4.18 -10.04 16.62
CA VAL A 64 -2.92 -9.88 15.87
C VAL A 64 -3.15 -9.19 14.53
N LEU A 65 -4.21 -9.55 13.81
CA LEU A 65 -4.59 -8.88 12.56
C LEU A 65 -4.86 -7.38 12.77
N ILE A 66 -5.55 -7.01 13.86
CA ILE A 66 -5.86 -5.60 14.16
C ILE A 66 -4.58 -4.84 14.52
N GLU A 67 -3.69 -5.44 15.30
CA GLU A 67 -2.41 -4.85 15.69
C GLU A 67 -1.52 -4.58 14.48
N ASN A 68 -1.36 -5.57 13.59
CA ASN A 68 -0.57 -5.39 12.37
C ASN A 68 -1.14 -4.31 11.45
N VAL A 69 -2.47 -4.25 11.26
CA VAL A 69 -3.07 -3.17 10.45
C VAL A 69 -2.89 -1.79 11.09
N ARG A 70 -2.94 -1.69 12.43
CA ARG A 70 -2.74 -0.40 13.10
C ARG A 70 -1.30 0.07 12.98
N HIS A 71 -0.36 -0.85 13.19
CA HIS A 71 1.05 -0.57 13.05
C HIS A 71 1.38 -0.07 11.65
N HIS A 72 0.93 -0.78 10.62
CA HIS A 72 1.08 -0.39 9.23
C HIS A 72 0.61 1.05 8.97
N VAL A 73 -0.62 1.38 9.38
CA VAL A 73 -1.19 2.73 9.19
C VAL A 73 -0.38 3.79 9.96
N GLU A 74 0.08 3.47 11.17
CA GLU A 74 0.90 4.39 11.96
C GLU A 74 2.25 4.69 11.27
N GLU A 75 2.91 3.69 10.68
CA GLU A 75 4.15 3.88 9.92
C GLU A 75 3.93 4.67 8.64
N GLU A 76 2.85 4.40 7.91
CA GLU A 76 2.50 5.18 6.72
C GLU A 76 2.27 6.67 7.05
N GLU A 77 1.46 6.95 8.07
CA GLU A 77 1.08 8.32 8.44
C GLU A 77 2.24 9.13 9.03
N ASN A 78 3.08 8.50 9.85
CA ASN A 78 4.10 9.18 10.64
C ASN A 78 5.50 9.16 9.99
N ASP A 79 5.79 8.19 9.13
CA ASP A 79 7.12 7.99 8.57
C ASP A 79 7.12 8.10 7.04
N LEU A 80 6.34 7.26 6.34
CA LEU A 80 6.38 7.23 4.88
C LEU A 80 5.80 8.49 4.22
N PHE A 81 4.57 8.90 4.57
CA PHE A 81 3.93 10.04 3.94
C PHE A 81 4.62 11.38 4.22
N PRO A 82 5.24 11.63 5.39
CA PRO A 82 6.11 12.79 5.58
C PRO A 82 7.30 12.82 4.62
N LEU A 83 8.01 11.71 4.41
CA LEU A 83 9.11 11.62 3.44
C LEU A 83 8.62 11.90 2.00
N MET A 84 7.44 11.39 1.66
CA MET A 84 6.78 11.72 0.41
C MET A 84 6.52 13.23 0.32
N ARG A 85 5.88 13.86 1.31
CA ARG A 85 5.56 15.30 1.29
C ARG A 85 6.79 16.21 1.26
N GLU A 86 7.93 15.77 1.80
CA GLU A 86 9.18 16.53 1.71
C GLU A 86 9.72 16.52 0.28
N THR A 87 9.62 15.38 -0.41
CA THR A 87 10.10 15.21 -1.78
C THR A 87 9.12 15.78 -2.82
N PHE A 88 7.83 15.55 -2.62
CA PHE A 88 6.74 16.01 -3.47
C PHE A 88 6.26 17.38 -3.01
N GLY A 89 6.40 18.39 -3.87
CA GLY A 89 5.74 19.67 -3.64
C GLY A 89 4.21 19.50 -3.51
N ARG A 90 3.54 20.50 -2.90
CA ARG A 90 2.09 20.45 -2.64
C ARG A 90 1.23 20.08 -3.86
N ASN A 91 1.59 20.55 -5.06
CA ASN A 91 0.85 20.25 -6.28
C ASN A 91 1.04 18.79 -6.71
N ASP A 92 2.25 18.24 -6.61
CA ASP A 92 2.50 16.84 -6.97
C ASP A 92 1.79 15.89 -5.99
N MET A 93 1.71 16.24 -4.70
CA MET A 93 0.90 15.49 -3.72
C MET A 93 -0.61 15.56 -4.02
N SER A 94 -1.10 16.68 -4.56
CA SER A 94 -2.50 16.81 -4.99
C SER A 94 -2.78 15.95 -6.22
N ASP A 95 -1.94 16.03 -7.25
CA ASP A 95 -2.03 15.21 -8.46
C ASP A 95 -1.99 13.71 -8.11
N LEU A 96 -1.11 13.33 -7.16
CA LEU A 96 -1.03 11.96 -6.67
C LEU A 96 -2.32 11.55 -5.94
N GLY A 97 -2.86 12.41 -5.08
CA GLY A 97 -4.14 12.16 -4.42
C GLY A 97 -5.28 11.90 -5.40
N ASP A 98 -5.42 12.76 -6.40
CA ASP A 98 -6.45 12.63 -7.45
C ASP A 98 -6.27 11.32 -8.24
N ALA A 99 -5.03 10.97 -8.59
CA ALA A 99 -4.69 9.72 -9.26
C ALA A 99 -5.06 8.47 -8.43
N LEU A 100 -4.82 8.49 -7.11
CA LEU A 100 -5.20 7.38 -6.22
C LEU A 100 -6.72 7.25 -6.12
N ASP A 101 -7.44 8.37 -6.03
CA ASP A 101 -8.90 8.38 -5.95
C ASP A 101 -9.55 7.87 -7.24
N GLU A 102 -9.00 8.21 -8.41
CA GLU A 102 -9.43 7.62 -9.67
C GLU A 102 -9.18 6.10 -9.70
N ALA A 103 -8.00 5.66 -9.23
CA ALA A 103 -7.64 4.25 -9.21
C ALA A 103 -8.54 3.42 -8.28
N ARG A 104 -9.05 4.00 -7.17
CA ARG A 104 -10.01 3.34 -6.26
C ARG A 104 -11.22 2.76 -6.98
N ALA A 105 -11.69 3.38 -8.05
CA ALA A 105 -12.86 2.91 -8.79
C ALA A 105 -12.60 1.58 -9.54
N THR A 106 -11.33 1.31 -9.88
CA THR A 106 -10.92 0.13 -10.66
C THR A 106 -10.10 -0.87 -9.86
N ALA A 107 -9.80 -0.57 -8.60
CA ALA A 107 -9.01 -1.41 -7.73
C ALA A 107 -9.71 -2.76 -7.45
N PRO A 108 -8.95 -3.86 -7.32
CA PRO A 108 -9.47 -5.13 -6.87
C PRO A 108 -10.22 -4.99 -5.53
N THR A 109 -11.40 -5.60 -5.43
CA THR A 109 -12.26 -5.51 -4.23
C THR A 109 -12.16 -6.73 -3.31
N ARG A 110 -11.44 -7.78 -3.73
CA ARG A 110 -11.26 -9.01 -2.93
C ARG A 110 -9.79 -9.28 -2.62
N PRO A 111 -9.43 -9.45 -1.33
CA PRO A 111 -8.06 -9.74 -0.95
C PRO A 111 -7.77 -11.22 -1.20
N HIS A 112 -6.64 -11.51 -1.82
CA HIS A 112 -6.16 -12.88 -1.98
C HIS A 112 -4.64 -12.90 -1.78
N PRO A 113 -4.07 -13.87 -1.04
CA PRO A 113 -2.62 -13.94 -0.82
C PRO A 113 -1.79 -14.01 -2.12
N ALA A 114 -2.38 -14.52 -3.19
CA ALA A 114 -1.76 -14.58 -4.52
C ALA A 114 -2.10 -13.39 -5.44
N ALA A 115 -2.76 -12.35 -4.91
CA ALA A 115 -3.00 -11.12 -5.68
C ALA A 115 -1.65 -10.42 -5.92
N PRO A 116 -1.37 -9.96 -7.15
CA PRO A 116 -0.13 -9.28 -7.46
C PRO A 116 -0.06 -7.94 -6.73
N ASP A 117 1.10 -7.66 -6.16
CA ASP A 117 1.49 -6.42 -5.49
C ASP A 117 2.24 -5.46 -6.43
N THR A 118 2.28 -5.78 -7.72
CA THR A 118 2.91 -4.96 -8.76
C THR A 118 1.86 -4.41 -9.71
N PRO A 119 2.02 -3.16 -10.17
CA PRO A 119 1.09 -2.57 -11.12
C PRO A 119 1.05 -3.35 -12.44
N PRO A 120 -0.13 -3.46 -13.08
CA PRO A 120 -0.19 -4.00 -14.43
C PRO A 120 0.55 -3.09 -15.41
N ALA A 121 1.11 -3.67 -16.47
CA ALA A 121 2.05 -2.99 -17.36
C ALA A 121 1.53 -1.66 -17.96
N ASN A 122 0.22 -1.54 -18.17
CA ASN A 122 -0.45 -0.33 -18.67
C ASN A 122 -0.47 0.82 -17.65
N LEU A 123 -0.57 0.53 -16.35
CA LEU A 123 -0.49 1.51 -15.27
C LEU A 123 0.94 2.05 -15.12
N VAL A 124 1.93 1.15 -15.25
CA VAL A 124 3.36 1.49 -15.23
C VAL A 124 3.72 2.47 -16.36
N THR A 125 3.20 2.25 -17.57
CA THR A 125 3.56 3.08 -18.75
C THR A 125 2.86 4.42 -18.84
N GLY A 126 1.72 4.61 -18.15
CA GLY A 126 0.91 5.83 -18.26
C GLY A 126 1.12 6.79 -17.08
N LEU A 127 0.41 6.52 -16.00
CA LEU A 127 0.23 7.44 -14.87
C LEU A 127 1.43 7.38 -13.90
N VAL A 128 1.89 6.17 -13.57
CA VAL A 128 2.98 5.97 -12.60
C VAL A 128 4.32 6.43 -13.17
N ALA A 129 4.64 6.10 -14.44
CA ALA A 129 5.85 6.59 -15.10
C ALA A 129 5.92 8.13 -15.11
N GLY A 130 4.83 8.81 -15.44
CA GLY A 130 4.81 10.27 -15.48
C GLY A 130 5.07 10.94 -14.12
N ILE A 131 4.66 10.31 -13.02
CA ILE A 131 4.93 10.80 -11.66
C ILE A 131 6.38 10.47 -11.26
N VAL A 132 6.83 9.23 -11.49
CA VAL A 132 8.20 8.79 -11.18
C VAL A 132 9.26 9.59 -11.94
N ASP A 133 9.04 9.84 -13.24
CA ASP A 133 9.96 10.66 -14.05
C ASP A 133 10.09 12.07 -13.49
N ARG A 134 8.97 12.68 -13.07
CA ARG A 134 8.94 14.02 -12.49
C ARG A 134 9.62 14.09 -11.11
N VAL A 135 9.64 13.00 -10.36
CA VAL A 135 10.39 12.88 -9.09
C VAL A 135 11.86 12.78 -9.37
N ARG A 136 12.24 11.87 -10.27
CA ARG A 136 13.63 11.61 -10.62
C ARG A 136 14.31 12.87 -11.17
N ASP A 137 13.60 13.67 -11.96
CA ASP A 137 14.10 14.95 -12.47
C ASP A 137 14.39 16.00 -11.38
N ARG A 138 13.86 15.81 -10.16
CA ARG A 138 14.03 16.74 -9.02
C ARG A 138 15.02 16.27 -7.97
N LEU A 139 15.37 14.98 -7.95
CA LEU A 139 16.41 14.48 -7.08
C LEU A 139 17.78 14.96 -7.60
N PRO A 140 18.66 15.53 -6.75
CA PRO A 140 20.03 15.80 -7.15
C PRO A 140 20.73 14.47 -7.48
N GLY A 141 21.41 14.44 -8.64
CA GLY A 141 22.12 13.25 -9.13
C GLY A 141 23.36 12.87 -8.32
#